data_AF-A0A6P4APU1-F1
#
_entry.id   AF-A0A6P4APU1-F1
#
_cell.length_a   1.000
_cell.length_b   1.000
_cell.length_c   1.000
_cell.angle_alpha   90.00
_cell.angle_beta   90.00
_cell.angle_gamma   90.00
#
_symmetry.space_group_name_H-M   'P 1'
#
loop_
_entity.id
_entity.type
_entity.pdbx_description
1 polymer ?
#
loop_
_entity_poly.entity_id
_entity_poly.type
_entity_poly.pdbx_seq_one_letter_code
_entity_poly.pdbx_strand_id
1 'polypeptide(L)'
;MGFCGSSGISHKVMETFCVKDKEKRNHRVTDAKKIKGTVVLVKKSVLDFKDVKASLLDRIHELLGKGVSMQLISSVHPDPANGLRGKLGKAAYLEKWLATITPFTAGETVFTISFDWDEATGVPGALIVRNHHHSVFYLKTITLEDVPGHGRVHFVCNSWVYPAHRYKYNRVFFSNKTYLPSQTPELLRHYREEELTNLRGNGSGELKEWDRVYDYAYYNDLGSPDKGPEYERPVLGGSQEHPYPRRGRTGRKPTKKDPKCESRLALLNLDIYVPRDERFGHVKFSDFLAYALKSLVQVLLPELTSLCDKTINEFDTFGDVLNIYEGGVKLPNGQTLNKIRQHIPWELLRELIRSDGERFLKFPMPDVIKENRSAWRTDEEFGREMLAGVNPIIIRRLQEFPPSSKLDPKEYGNQNSSIREEHIATYMNGLTVDQAIQDNKLFILDHHDAMMPFLTKINSTTTKTYATRTLILLQEDGTLKPLAIELSLPHPQGYKHGAVSKVFTPAENGTEGAVWQLAKAYAAVNDSGYHQLISHWLNTHAVIEPFVIATNRQLSVLHPIYKLLQPHFRDTMNINALARQTLINAGGVLERTVFPAKFAMEMSAALYKNWVFTDQALPVDLVKR
;
A
#
# COMPACT_ATOMS: atom_id res chain seq x y z
N MET A 1 57.44 21.19 -49.51
CA MET A 1 58.56 21.92 -48.87
C MET A 1 58.67 21.33 -47.47
N GLY A 2 59.66 20.54 -47.07
CA GLY A 2 61.06 20.48 -47.46
C GLY A 2 61.89 20.64 -46.18
N PHE A 3 62.88 19.76 -46.01
CA PHE A 3 63.95 19.75 -44.99
C PHE A 3 63.61 19.13 -43.62
N CYS A 4 64.13 17.95 -43.23
CA CYS A 4 65.55 17.54 -43.00
C CYS A 4 66.13 18.29 -41.78
N GLY A 5 66.76 17.70 -40.76
CA GLY A 5 67.35 16.38 -40.53
C GLY A 5 68.52 16.57 -39.53
N SER A 6 68.88 15.52 -38.78
CA SER A 6 70.18 15.21 -38.15
C SER A 6 69.93 14.32 -36.90
N SER A 7 70.26 13.02 -36.91
CA SER A 7 71.60 12.37 -36.80
C SER A 7 72.23 12.62 -35.44
N GLY A 8 72.73 11.66 -34.65
CA GLY A 8 73.06 10.23 -34.77
C GLY A 8 73.75 9.85 -33.45
N ILE A 9 73.86 8.57 -33.07
CA ILE A 9 75.10 7.75 -33.02
C ILE A 9 74.69 6.47 -32.23
N SER A 10 74.64 5.27 -32.84
CA SER A 10 75.68 4.20 -32.92
C SER A 10 75.97 3.50 -31.57
N HIS A 11 76.15 2.19 -31.36
CA HIS A 11 76.50 0.95 -32.11
C HIS A 11 76.12 -0.24 -31.16
N LYS A 12 75.42 -1.32 -31.53
CA LYS A 12 75.83 -2.61 -32.16
C LYS A 12 76.85 -3.49 -31.38
N VAL A 13 76.40 -4.63 -30.81
CA VAL A 13 77.14 -5.93 -30.62
C VAL A 13 76.06 -7.05 -30.50
N MET A 14 75.79 -7.89 -31.52
CA MET A 14 76.43 -9.13 -32.01
C MET A 14 75.97 -10.43 -31.32
N GLU A 15 75.45 -11.36 -32.14
CA GLU A 15 75.01 -12.75 -31.90
C GLU A 15 76.13 -13.61 -31.26
N THR A 16 75.92 -14.78 -30.61
CA THR A 16 75.46 -16.04 -31.24
C THR A 16 75.38 -17.21 -30.21
N PHE A 17 74.57 -18.22 -30.56
CA PHE A 17 74.56 -19.65 -30.14
C PHE A 17 74.06 -20.08 -28.73
N CYS A 18 72.91 -20.75 -28.67
CA CYS A 18 72.86 -22.22 -28.58
C CYS A 18 71.41 -22.77 -28.58
N VAL A 19 71.17 -23.66 -29.54
CA VAL A 19 69.98 -24.51 -29.69
C VAL A 19 69.85 -25.48 -28.51
N LYS A 20 68.67 -25.56 -27.90
CA LYS A 20 68.21 -26.76 -27.19
C LYS A 20 66.72 -26.98 -27.44
N ASP A 21 66.44 -28.01 -28.21
CA ASP A 21 65.14 -28.67 -28.32
C ASP A 21 64.62 -29.08 -26.94
N LYS A 22 63.38 -28.70 -26.63
CA LYS A 22 62.54 -29.35 -25.62
C LYS A 22 61.09 -29.42 -26.12
N GLU A 23 60.75 -30.63 -26.55
CA GLU A 23 59.45 -31.30 -26.50
C GLU A 23 58.21 -30.41 -26.35
N LYS A 24 57.44 -30.30 -27.44
CA LYS A 24 56.02 -29.90 -27.41
C LYS A 24 55.21 -30.92 -26.62
N ARG A 25 54.99 -30.66 -25.33
CA ARG A 25 53.80 -31.16 -24.63
C ARG A 25 52.58 -30.42 -25.18
N ASN A 26 51.84 -31.08 -26.06
CA ASN A 26 50.47 -30.69 -26.42
C ASN A 26 49.57 -30.77 -25.19
N HIS A 27 49.53 -29.70 -24.38
CA HIS A 27 48.34 -29.41 -23.60
C HIS A 27 47.29 -28.86 -24.57
N ARG A 28 46.31 -29.69 -24.91
CA ARG A 28 45.02 -29.21 -25.43
C ARG A 28 44.47 -28.23 -24.39
N VAL A 29 44.62 -26.94 -24.65
CA VAL A 29 43.79 -25.91 -24.02
C VAL A 29 42.40 -26.18 -24.58
N THR A 30 41.55 -26.84 -23.79
CA THR A 30 40.11 -26.84 -24.05
C THR A 30 39.66 -25.38 -23.98
N ASP A 31 39.27 -24.80 -25.12
CA ASP A 31 38.64 -23.49 -25.15
C ASP A 31 37.47 -23.49 -24.16
N ALA A 32 37.60 -22.69 -23.10
CA ALA A 32 36.56 -22.56 -22.10
C ALA A 32 35.33 -21.93 -22.76
N LYS A 33 34.27 -22.73 -22.94
CA LYS A 33 33.00 -22.23 -23.46
C LYS A 33 32.46 -21.17 -22.50
N LYS A 34 31.99 -20.05 -23.06
CA LYS A 34 31.40 -18.96 -22.27
C LYS A 34 29.92 -18.81 -22.60
N ILE A 35 29.10 -18.68 -21.57
CA ILE A 35 27.70 -18.30 -21.71
C ILE A 35 27.61 -16.78 -21.59
N LYS A 36 27.06 -16.13 -22.62
CA LYS A 36 26.80 -14.70 -22.59
C LYS A 36 25.46 -14.43 -21.91
N GLY A 37 25.45 -13.46 -21.02
CA GLY A 37 24.28 -12.98 -20.33
C GLY A 37 24.03 -11.50 -20.56
N THR A 38 22.76 -11.14 -20.64
CA THR A 38 22.27 -9.76 -20.64
C THR A 38 21.60 -9.47 -19.31
N VAL A 39 22.04 -8.42 -18.63
CA VAL A 39 21.52 -7.99 -17.33
C VAL A 39 20.84 -6.64 -17.48
N VAL A 40 19.57 -6.56 -17.10
CA VAL A 40 18.81 -5.30 -17.09
C VAL A 40 18.62 -4.85 -15.64
N LEU A 41 19.06 -3.64 -15.33
CA LEU A 41 18.91 -3.04 -14.00
C LEU A 41 18.73 -1.54 -14.07
N VAL A 42 18.21 -0.96 -12.98
CA VAL A 42 18.07 0.48 -12.81
C VAL A 42 19.02 0.91 -11.70
N LYS A 43 19.96 1.81 -12.02
CA LYS A 43 20.81 2.45 -10.99
C LYS A 43 19.96 3.46 -10.21
N LYS A 44 20.16 3.58 -8.90
CA LYS A 44 19.45 4.59 -8.11
C LYS A 44 19.79 5.99 -8.62
N SER A 45 18.78 6.83 -8.83
CA SER A 45 18.94 8.20 -9.35
C SER A 45 19.77 9.07 -8.40
N VAL A 46 20.65 9.90 -8.96
CA VAL A 46 21.59 10.82 -8.27
C VAL A 46 20.91 12.02 -7.58
N LEU A 47 19.57 12.09 -7.59
CA LEU A 47 18.81 13.20 -6.98
C LEU A 47 18.76 13.15 -5.45
N ASP A 48 19.23 12.07 -4.83
CA ASP A 48 19.44 11.94 -3.39
C ASP A 48 20.89 12.35 -3.07
N PHE A 49 21.11 13.48 -2.38
CA PHE A 49 22.47 14.03 -2.15
C PHE A 49 23.43 13.04 -1.46
N LYS A 50 22.90 12.03 -0.75
CA LYS A 50 23.68 10.93 -0.18
C LYS A 50 24.28 10.01 -1.25
N ASP A 51 23.62 9.84 -2.40
CA ASP A 51 24.06 8.99 -3.51
C ASP A 51 25.20 9.62 -4.34
N VAL A 52 25.33 10.95 -4.37
CA VAL A 52 26.44 11.62 -5.09
C VAL A 52 27.80 11.19 -4.53
N LYS A 53 27.91 11.11 -3.19
CA LYS A 53 29.14 10.64 -2.52
C LYS A 53 29.35 9.14 -2.70
N ALA A 54 28.28 8.34 -2.66
CA ALA A 54 28.34 6.89 -2.87
C ALA A 54 28.76 6.55 -4.31
N SER A 55 28.23 7.24 -5.31
CA SER A 55 28.60 7.06 -6.72
C SER A 55 30.07 7.38 -7.00
N LEU A 56 30.68 8.31 -6.26
CA LEU A 56 32.10 8.62 -6.38
C LEU A 56 32.97 7.50 -5.79
N LEU A 57 32.58 6.97 -4.63
CA LEU A 57 33.24 5.83 -3.98
C LEU A 57 33.13 4.54 -4.80
N ASP A 58 32.00 4.33 -5.48
CA ASP A 58 31.78 3.19 -6.35
C ASP A 58 32.75 3.17 -7.53
N ARG A 59 33.01 4.34 -8.14
CA ARG A 59 34.01 4.45 -9.21
C ARG A 59 35.42 4.08 -8.74
N ILE A 60 35.74 4.35 -7.47
CA ILE A 60 37.04 4.01 -6.86
C ILE A 60 37.14 2.51 -6.55
N HIS A 61 36.08 1.88 -6.04
CA HIS A 61 36.07 0.44 -5.77
C HIS A 61 36.11 -0.43 -7.03
N GLU A 62 35.56 0.03 -8.14
CA GLU A 62 35.65 -0.69 -9.42
C GLU A 62 37.05 -0.65 -10.03
N LEU A 63 37.80 0.45 -9.86
CA LEU A 63 39.22 0.52 -10.21
C LEU A 63 40.08 -0.46 -9.38
N LEU A 64 39.58 -0.89 -8.22
CA LEU A 64 40.18 -1.90 -7.34
C LEU A 64 39.66 -3.33 -7.59
N GLY A 65 38.91 -3.56 -8.68
CA GLY A 65 38.46 -4.90 -9.10
C GLY A 65 37.24 -5.44 -8.34
N LYS A 66 36.50 -4.60 -7.61
CA LYS A 66 35.27 -4.98 -6.87
C LYS A 66 34.02 -4.46 -7.59
N GLY A 67 33.45 -5.29 -8.46
CA GLY A 67 32.21 -5.00 -9.22
C GLY A 67 30.97 -5.73 -8.70
N VAL A 68 29.85 -5.67 -9.44
CA VAL A 68 28.72 -6.59 -9.23
C VAL A 68 29.10 -7.98 -9.75
N SER A 69 29.08 -8.99 -8.87
CA SER A 69 29.39 -10.37 -9.24
C SER A 69 28.16 -11.28 -9.24
N MET A 70 28.18 -12.26 -10.13
CA MET A 70 27.12 -13.25 -10.28
C MET A 70 27.72 -14.66 -10.39
N GLN A 71 27.05 -15.65 -9.79
CA GLN A 71 27.44 -17.06 -9.86
C GLN A 71 26.23 -17.90 -10.24
N LEU A 72 26.38 -18.73 -11.28
CA LEU A 72 25.32 -19.65 -11.71
C LEU A 72 25.23 -20.83 -10.73
N ILE A 73 24.01 -21.31 -10.48
CA ILE A 73 23.73 -22.52 -9.71
C ILE A 73 23.15 -23.56 -10.66
N SER A 74 23.82 -24.71 -10.75
CA SER A 74 23.35 -25.84 -11.56
C SER A 74 22.04 -26.40 -11.01
N SER A 75 21.11 -26.76 -11.91
CA SER A 75 19.91 -27.51 -11.54
C SER A 75 20.06 -29.03 -11.66
N VAL A 76 21.19 -29.50 -12.21
CA VAL A 76 21.38 -30.90 -12.64
C VAL A 76 22.64 -31.55 -12.09
N HIS A 77 23.68 -30.78 -11.74
CA HIS A 77 24.92 -31.31 -11.19
C HIS A 77 25.14 -30.87 -9.74
N PRO A 78 25.47 -31.81 -8.84
CA PRO A 78 25.66 -31.49 -7.43
C PRO A 78 26.96 -30.71 -7.18
N ASP A 79 26.98 -29.93 -6.11
CA ASP A 79 28.16 -29.23 -5.63
C ASP A 79 29.15 -30.26 -5.04
N PRO A 80 30.42 -30.28 -5.49
CA PRO A 80 31.43 -31.21 -4.99
C PRO A 80 31.65 -31.13 -3.47
N ALA A 81 31.43 -29.96 -2.86
CA ALA A 81 31.58 -29.76 -1.41
C ALA A 81 30.29 -30.10 -0.63
N ASN A 82 29.12 -30.09 -1.29
CA ASN A 82 27.84 -30.41 -0.68
C ASN A 82 26.88 -31.01 -1.70
N GLY A 83 26.84 -32.34 -1.78
CA GLY A 83 26.07 -33.08 -2.79
C GLY A 83 24.55 -32.84 -2.79
N LEU A 84 24.01 -32.16 -1.78
CA LEU A 84 22.58 -31.80 -1.68
C LEU A 84 22.25 -30.46 -2.37
N ARG A 85 23.25 -29.73 -2.87
CA ARG A 85 23.08 -28.43 -3.53
C ARG A 85 23.59 -28.49 -4.95
N GLY A 86 23.04 -27.67 -5.82
CA GLY A 86 23.55 -27.50 -7.19
C GLY A 86 24.94 -26.88 -7.21
N LYS A 87 25.82 -27.37 -8.09
CA LYS A 87 27.18 -26.86 -8.28
C LYS A 87 27.15 -25.35 -8.51
N LEU A 88 27.96 -24.64 -7.72
CA LEU A 88 28.17 -23.21 -7.88
C LEU A 88 29.26 -22.93 -8.93
N GLY A 89 28.91 -22.14 -9.94
CA GLY A 89 29.85 -21.68 -10.96
C GLY A 89 30.87 -20.65 -10.44
N LYS A 90 31.88 -20.37 -11.25
CA LYS A 90 32.84 -19.28 -10.98
C LYS A 90 32.13 -17.93 -10.98
N ALA A 91 32.64 -16.99 -10.19
CA ALA A 91 32.14 -15.62 -10.19
C ALA A 91 32.45 -14.94 -11.53
N ALA A 92 31.39 -14.47 -12.18
CA ALA A 92 31.47 -13.56 -13.32
C ALA A 92 31.10 -12.15 -12.88
N TYR A 93 31.62 -11.13 -13.56
CA TYR A 93 31.43 -9.73 -13.21
C TYR A 93 30.75 -8.99 -14.36
N LEU A 94 29.92 -7.99 -14.04
CA LEU A 94 29.32 -7.14 -15.05
C LEU A 94 30.40 -6.40 -15.85
N GLU A 95 30.29 -6.46 -17.17
CA GLU A 95 31.21 -5.80 -18.09
C GLU A 95 30.80 -4.34 -18.30
N LYS A 96 31.79 -3.44 -18.49
CA LYS A 96 31.60 -2.04 -18.91
C LYS A 96 30.70 -1.16 -18.00
N TRP A 97 30.64 -1.43 -16.70
CA TRP A 97 29.87 -0.62 -15.76
C TRP A 97 30.27 0.87 -15.75
N LEU A 98 31.58 1.16 -15.78
CA LEU A 98 32.15 2.52 -15.79
C LEU A 98 31.93 3.28 -17.11
N ALA A 99 31.94 2.58 -18.24
CA ALA A 99 31.82 3.19 -19.58
C ALA A 99 30.37 3.54 -19.96
N THR A 100 29.40 3.09 -19.17
CA THR A 100 27.98 3.34 -19.45
C THR A 100 27.53 4.61 -18.74
N ILE A 101 27.46 5.72 -19.50
CA ILE A 101 26.91 7.00 -19.02
C ILE A 101 25.42 6.79 -18.77
N THR A 102 25.03 6.74 -17.49
CA THR A 102 23.62 6.71 -17.12
C THR A 102 23.01 8.10 -17.29
N PRO A 103 21.87 8.24 -18.00
CA PRO A 103 21.08 9.48 -18.00
C PRO A 103 20.76 9.92 -16.56
N PHE A 104 20.60 11.23 -16.34
CA PHE A 104 20.21 11.79 -15.03
C PHE A 104 18.83 11.30 -14.54
N THR A 105 18.03 10.71 -15.42
CA THR A 105 16.72 10.10 -15.14
C THR A 105 16.84 8.62 -14.80
N ALA A 106 15.99 8.11 -13.91
CA ALA A 106 15.88 6.68 -13.62
C ALA A 106 15.47 5.92 -14.89
N GLY A 107 16.44 5.33 -15.59
CA GLY A 107 16.25 4.57 -16.81
C GLY A 107 16.85 3.17 -16.70
N GLU A 108 16.27 2.23 -17.45
CA GLU A 108 16.80 0.87 -17.55
C GLU A 108 18.16 0.90 -18.24
N THR A 109 19.13 0.23 -17.62
CA THR A 109 20.48 0.09 -18.16
C THR A 109 20.77 -1.38 -18.42
N VAL A 110 21.35 -1.66 -19.58
CA VAL A 110 21.66 -3.01 -20.04
C VAL A 110 23.16 -3.24 -19.92
N PHE A 111 23.54 -4.33 -19.25
CA PHE A 111 24.92 -4.78 -19.10
C PHE A 111 25.10 -6.16 -19.71
N THR A 112 26.34 -6.45 -20.11
CA THR A 112 26.75 -7.79 -20.54
C THR A 112 27.53 -8.46 -19.41
N ILE A 113 27.41 -9.78 -19.31
CA ILE A 113 28.20 -10.61 -18.41
C ILE A 113 28.56 -11.90 -19.14
N SER A 114 29.78 -12.40 -18.94
CA SER A 114 30.24 -13.64 -19.55
C SER A 114 30.59 -14.65 -18.45
N PHE A 115 29.88 -15.77 -18.42
CA PHE A 115 30.13 -16.85 -17.47
C PHE A 115 31.01 -17.91 -18.09
N ASP A 116 32.09 -18.29 -17.40
CA ASP A 116 32.82 -19.52 -17.72
C ASP A 116 31.89 -20.71 -17.50
N TRP A 117 31.70 -21.53 -18.52
CA TRP A 117 30.83 -22.69 -18.46
C TRP A 117 31.62 -23.95 -18.77
N ASP A 118 31.50 -24.95 -17.89
CA ASP A 118 31.96 -26.31 -18.11
C ASP A 118 30.75 -27.26 -18.19
N GLU A 119 30.92 -28.44 -18.81
CA GLU A 119 29.83 -29.43 -18.90
C GLU A 119 29.28 -29.81 -17.53
N ALA A 120 30.14 -29.82 -16.51
CA ALA A 120 29.76 -30.07 -15.11
C ALA A 120 28.92 -28.94 -14.48
N THR A 121 28.75 -27.79 -15.14
CA THR A 121 27.86 -26.70 -14.71
C THR A 121 26.42 -26.97 -15.18
N GLY A 122 26.26 -27.65 -16.31
CA GLY A 122 24.95 -28.06 -16.84
C GLY A 122 23.99 -26.87 -17.04
N VAL A 123 22.69 -27.11 -16.86
CA VAL A 123 21.65 -26.08 -17.02
C VAL A 123 21.49 -25.27 -15.72
N PRO A 124 21.68 -23.94 -15.74
CA PRO A 124 21.54 -23.09 -14.57
C PRO A 124 20.06 -22.92 -14.20
N GLY A 125 19.70 -23.25 -12.96
CA GLY A 125 18.34 -23.10 -12.45
C GLY A 125 18.13 -21.91 -11.52
N ALA A 126 19.22 -21.42 -10.93
CA ALA A 126 19.27 -20.26 -10.07
C ALA A 126 20.62 -19.52 -10.24
N LEU A 127 20.73 -18.35 -9.65
CA LEU A 127 21.97 -17.58 -9.59
C LEU A 127 22.09 -16.81 -8.28
N ILE A 128 23.32 -16.59 -7.83
CA ILE A 128 23.65 -15.70 -6.72
C ILE A 128 24.11 -14.36 -7.29
N VAL A 129 23.63 -13.25 -6.75
CA VAL A 129 24.11 -11.89 -7.05
C VAL A 129 24.72 -11.27 -5.81
N ARG A 130 25.91 -10.68 -5.96
CA ARG A 130 26.57 -9.89 -4.92
C ARG A 130 26.91 -8.50 -5.43
N ASN A 131 26.42 -7.50 -4.73
CA ASN A 131 26.78 -6.11 -4.97
C ASN A 131 27.95 -5.73 -4.07
N HIS A 132 29.11 -5.47 -4.64
CA HIS A 132 30.29 -4.99 -3.89
C HIS A 132 30.42 -3.46 -3.89
N HIS A 133 29.49 -2.74 -4.53
CA HIS A 133 29.40 -1.28 -4.51
C HIS A 133 28.71 -0.79 -3.22
N HIS A 134 28.80 0.52 -2.96
CA HIS A 134 28.08 1.23 -1.91
C HIS A 134 26.66 1.60 -2.34
N SER A 135 26.43 1.96 -3.60
CA SER A 135 25.08 2.26 -4.07
C SER A 135 24.28 0.98 -4.33
N VAL A 136 22.98 1.07 -4.01
CA VAL A 136 21.98 0.05 -4.33
C VAL A 136 21.56 0.16 -5.80
N PHE A 137 21.18 -0.94 -6.42
CA PHE A 137 20.51 -0.94 -7.72
C PHE A 137 19.27 -1.84 -7.69
N TYR A 138 18.35 -1.62 -8.64
CA TYR A 138 17.19 -2.47 -8.84
C TYR A 138 17.43 -3.43 -9.99
N LEU A 139 17.55 -4.72 -9.70
CA LEU A 139 17.76 -5.76 -10.70
C LEU A 139 16.42 -6.17 -11.31
N LYS A 140 16.24 -5.96 -12.61
CA LYS A 140 15.00 -6.34 -13.32
C LYS A 140 15.07 -7.76 -13.83
N THR A 141 15.99 -8.04 -14.75
CA THR A 141 16.09 -9.34 -15.41
C THR A 141 17.53 -9.73 -15.70
N ILE A 142 17.76 -11.04 -15.82
CA ILE A 142 18.98 -11.62 -16.37
C ILE A 142 18.56 -12.62 -17.44
N THR A 143 19.17 -12.57 -18.60
CA THR A 143 18.91 -13.51 -19.70
C THR A 143 20.23 -14.12 -20.13
N LEU A 144 20.31 -15.45 -20.10
CA LEU A 144 21.44 -16.20 -20.63
C LEU A 144 21.05 -16.71 -22.01
N GLU A 145 21.85 -16.37 -23.01
CA GLU A 145 21.66 -16.83 -24.38
C GLU A 145 22.49 -18.09 -24.65
N ASP A 146 21.98 -18.96 -25.52
CA ASP A 146 22.68 -20.15 -26.03
C ASP A 146 23.26 -21.09 -24.96
N VAL A 147 22.52 -21.33 -23.86
CA VAL A 147 22.92 -22.31 -22.84
C VAL A 147 22.97 -23.71 -23.50
N PRO A 148 24.12 -24.41 -23.44
CA PRO A 148 24.27 -25.70 -24.13
C PRO A 148 23.21 -26.72 -23.72
N GLY A 149 22.54 -27.32 -24.71
CA GLY A 149 21.49 -28.32 -24.51
C GLY A 149 20.16 -27.78 -23.98
N HIS A 150 20.01 -26.47 -23.82
CA HIS A 150 18.79 -25.86 -23.26
C HIS A 150 18.28 -24.64 -24.06
N GLY A 151 19.18 -23.82 -24.59
CA GLY A 151 18.84 -22.58 -25.28
C GLY A 151 18.79 -21.39 -24.32
N ARG A 152 17.75 -20.56 -24.41
CA ARG A 152 17.66 -19.34 -23.60
C ARG A 152 17.13 -19.62 -22.18
N VAL A 153 17.83 -19.11 -21.17
CA VAL A 153 17.38 -19.15 -19.76
C VAL A 153 17.13 -17.74 -19.25
N HIS A 154 15.95 -17.51 -18.67
CA HIS A 154 15.52 -16.18 -18.25
C HIS A 154 15.22 -16.14 -16.75
N PHE A 155 15.66 -15.06 -16.09
CA PHE A 155 15.46 -14.78 -14.67
C PHE A 155 14.71 -13.46 -14.55
N VAL A 156 13.54 -13.51 -13.92
CA VAL A 156 12.74 -12.33 -13.59
C VAL A 156 13.01 -12.00 -12.12
N CYS A 157 13.79 -10.95 -11.87
CA CYS A 157 14.34 -10.64 -10.56
C CYS A 157 13.49 -9.59 -9.83
N ASN A 158 13.22 -8.46 -10.48
CA ASN A 158 12.43 -7.33 -9.98
C ASN A 158 12.66 -7.01 -8.48
N SER A 159 13.92 -6.84 -8.08
CA SER A 159 14.27 -6.65 -6.67
C SER A 159 15.48 -5.72 -6.48
N TRP A 160 15.48 -4.98 -5.39
CA TRP A 160 16.60 -4.13 -4.97
C TRP A 160 17.75 -4.98 -4.43
N VAL A 161 18.98 -4.73 -4.87
CA VAL A 161 20.20 -5.42 -4.42
C VAL A 161 21.12 -4.43 -3.71
N TYR A 162 21.14 -4.52 -2.37
CA TYR A 162 22.00 -3.71 -1.50
C TYR A 162 23.43 -4.26 -1.46
N PRO A 163 24.39 -3.44 -0.96
CA PRO A 163 25.76 -3.89 -0.74
C PRO A 163 25.81 -5.19 0.08
N ALA A 164 26.65 -6.14 -0.33
CA ALA A 164 26.66 -7.50 0.19
C ALA A 164 26.85 -7.58 1.72
N HIS A 165 27.61 -6.64 2.30
CA HIS A 165 27.84 -6.57 3.75
C HIS A 165 26.56 -6.25 4.57
N ARG A 166 25.47 -5.82 3.92
CA ARG A 166 24.16 -5.60 4.58
C ARG A 166 23.39 -6.89 4.77
N TYR A 167 23.70 -7.94 4.02
CA TYR A 167 23.03 -9.22 4.09
C TYR A 167 23.81 -10.23 4.92
N LYS A 168 23.08 -11.07 5.68
CA LYS A 168 23.64 -12.25 6.34
C LYS A 168 23.64 -13.50 5.44
N TYR A 169 23.06 -13.38 4.26
CA TYR A 169 22.84 -14.45 3.29
C TYR A 169 23.12 -13.95 1.88
N ASN A 170 23.26 -14.86 0.92
CA ASN A 170 23.45 -14.51 -0.49
C ASN A 170 22.11 -14.24 -1.17
N ARG A 171 22.02 -13.20 -2.01
CA ARG A 171 20.81 -12.94 -2.80
C ARG A 171 20.71 -13.98 -3.92
N VAL A 172 19.72 -14.86 -3.83
CA VAL A 172 19.44 -15.90 -4.83
C VAL A 172 18.28 -15.48 -5.71
N PHE A 173 18.40 -15.70 -7.02
CA PHE A 173 17.34 -15.53 -8.00
C PHE A 173 17.15 -16.81 -8.79
N PHE A 174 15.90 -17.22 -8.99
CA PHE A 174 15.58 -18.43 -9.73
C PHE A 174 15.21 -18.11 -11.18
N SER A 175 15.43 -19.07 -12.07
CA SER A 175 14.89 -19.01 -13.43
C SER A 175 13.36 -18.88 -13.40
N ASN A 176 12.77 -18.36 -14.46
CA ASN A 176 11.33 -18.10 -14.56
C ASN A 176 10.46 -19.37 -14.65
N LYS A 177 11.05 -20.57 -14.54
CA LYS A 177 10.32 -21.85 -14.50
C LYS A 177 9.45 -21.94 -13.24
N THR A 178 8.39 -22.75 -13.32
CA THR A 178 7.39 -22.90 -12.25
C THR A 178 7.43 -24.31 -11.72
N TYR A 179 7.46 -24.45 -10.39
CA TYR A 179 7.53 -25.76 -9.73
C TYR A 179 6.70 -25.78 -8.45
N LEU A 180 5.89 -26.83 -8.30
CA LEU A 180 5.44 -27.28 -6.98
C LEU A 180 6.65 -27.72 -6.13
N PRO A 181 6.56 -27.76 -4.79
CA PRO A 181 7.64 -28.23 -3.94
C PRO A 181 8.18 -29.61 -4.37
N SER A 182 7.29 -30.57 -4.64
CA SER A 182 7.64 -31.93 -5.08
C SER A 182 8.34 -31.98 -6.44
N GLN A 183 8.03 -31.02 -7.32
CA GLN A 183 8.57 -30.93 -8.68
C GLN A 183 9.84 -30.07 -8.76
N THR A 184 10.26 -29.45 -7.66
CA THR A 184 11.47 -28.62 -7.66
C THR A 184 12.68 -29.52 -7.89
N PRO A 185 13.57 -29.20 -8.86
CA PRO A 185 14.80 -29.94 -9.07
C PRO A 185 15.54 -30.12 -7.75
N GLU A 186 15.98 -31.35 -7.47
CA GLU A 186 16.47 -31.75 -6.14
C GLU A 186 17.56 -30.82 -5.61
N LEU A 187 18.50 -30.47 -6.49
CA LEU A 187 19.63 -29.60 -6.21
C LEU A 187 19.28 -28.12 -5.96
N LEU A 188 18.04 -27.70 -6.26
CA LEU A 188 17.53 -26.36 -5.97
C LEU A 188 16.66 -26.32 -4.71
N ARG A 189 16.25 -27.47 -4.15
CA ARG A 189 15.31 -27.52 -3.01
C ARG A 189 15.87 -26.81 -1.78
N HIS A 190 17.17 -26.96 -1.52
CA HIS A 190 17.80 -26.31 -0.38
C HIS A 190 17.83 -24.77 -0.55
N TYR A 191 18.18 -24.26 -1.74
CA TYR A 191 18.13 -22.82 -2.02
C TYR A 191 16.70 -22.26 -1.93
N ARG A 192 15.70 -23.03 -2.38
CA ARG A 192 14.29 -22.67 -2.28
C ARG A 192 13.86 -22.47 -0.83
N GLU A 193 14.24 -23.37 0.07
CA GLU A 193 13.88 -23.31 1.50
C GLU A 193 14.69 -22.27 2.27
N GLU A 194 15.98 -22.10 1.94
CA GLU A 194 16.84 -21.08 2.54
C GLU A 194 16.29 -19.68 2.24
N GLU A 195 15.86 -19.41 1.00
CA GLU A 195 15.23 -18.12 0.66
C GLU A 195 13.93 -17.89 1.44
N LEU A 196 13.06 -18.88 1.58
CA LEU A 196 11.85 -18.76 2.41
C LEU A 196 12.19 -18.50 3.88
N THR A 197 13.24 -19.13 4.40
CA THR A 197 13.73 -18.88 5.76
C THR A 197 14.23 -17.45 5.92
N ASN A 198 14.96 -16.92 4.94
CA ASN A 198 15.41 -15.52 4.92
C ASN A 198 14.22 -14.54 4.88
N LEU A 199 13.19 -14.82 4.08
CA LEU A 199 11.98 -14.00 3.98
C LEU A 199 11.12 -14.06 5.26
N ARG A 200 11.12 -15.18 5.98
CA ARG A 200 10.43 -15.29 7.29
C ARG A 200 11.14 -14.52 8.39
N GLY A 201 12.46 -14.36 8.30
CA GLY A 201 13.28 -13.79 9.36
C GLY A 201 13.23 -14.61 10.66
N ASN A 202 13.60 -13.99 11.77
CA ASN A 202 13.72 -14.66 13.08
C ASN A 202 12.73 -14.12 14.13
N GLY A 203 11.78 -13.27 13.74
CA GLY A 203 10.78 -12.67 14.64
C GLY A 203 11.30 -11.61 15.63
N SER A 204 12.59 -11.23 15.53
CA SER A 204 13.24 -10.34 16.51
C SER A 204 13.96 -9.16 15.86
N GLY A 205 14.29 -8.17 16.68
CA GLY A 205 15.01 -6.97 16.25
C GLY A 205 14.17 -5.99 15.43
N GLU A 206 14.70 -4.79 15.29
CA GLU A 206 14.13 -3.74 14.43
C GLU A 206 14.57 -3.96 12.99
N LEU A 207 13.60 -3.99 12.08
CA LEU A 207 13.85 -4.23 10.66
C LEU A 207 14.38 -2.96 9.98
N LYS A 208 15.30 -3.14 9.04
CA LYS A 208 16.06 -2.08 8.36
C LYS A 208 15.65 -1.99 6.90
N GLU A 209 16.00 -0.87 6.26
CA GLU A 209 15.57 -0.54 4.89
C GLU A 209 15.91 -1.63 3.85
N TRP A 210 17.02 -2.34 4.04
CA TRP A 210 17.49 -3.40 3.13
C TRP A 210 16.90 -4.78 3.46
N ASP A 211 16.18 -4.92 4.57
CA ASP A 211 15.59 -6.20 4.95
C ASP A 211 14.41 -6.56 4.03
N ARG A 212 14.23 -7.86 3.86
CA ARG A 212 13.16 -8.46 3.05
C ARG A 212 12.29 -9.39 3.92
N VAL A 213 12.19 -9.07 5.20
CA VAL A 213 11.51 -9.91 6.19
C VAL A 213 10.02 -9.58 6.21
N TYR A 214 9.20 -10.56 5.89
CA TYR A 214 7.74 -10.54 6.00
C TYR A 214 7.37 -11.25 7.29
N ASP A 215 6.77 -10.55 8.24
CA ASP A 215 6.32 -11.14 9.49
C ASP A 215 5.11 -10.37 10.04
N TYR A 216 4.42 -10.96 11.01
CA TYR A 216 3.16 -10.42 11.53
C TYR A 216 3.36 -9.62 12.81
N ALA A 217 2.52 -8.60 13.00
CA ALA A 217 2.35 -7.95 14.29
C ALA A 217 0.93 -7.37 14.44
N TYR A 218 0.56 -7.05 15.68
CA TYR A 218 -0.71 -6.39 16.02
C TYR A 218 -0.70 -4.94 15.58
N TYR A 219 -1.87 -4.31 15.46
CA TYR A 219 -1.97 -2.86 15.33
C TYR A 219 -1.80 -2.22 16.71
N ASN A 220 -0.55 -2.25 17.19
CA ASN A 220 -0.11 -1.63 18.43
C ASN A 220 0.77 -0.40 18.17
N ASP A 221 0.88 0.04 16.92
CA ASP A 221 1.70 1.16 16.47
C ASP A 221 0.85 2.41 16.16
N LEU A 222 -0.47 2.42 16.45
CA LEU A 222 -1.37 3.54 16.14
C LEU A 222 -1.38 4.64 17.22
N GLY A 223 -1.19 4.26 18.49
CA GLY A 223 -1.17 5.19 19.63
C GLY A 223 0.18 5.89 19.81
N SER A 224 0.19 6.95 20.62
CA SER A 224 1.40 7.63 21.11
C SER A 224 1.29 7.95 22.61
N PRO A 225 1.18 6.94 23.50
CA PRO A 225 0.98 7.13 24.95
C PRO A 225 2.04 8.06 25.58
N ASP A 226 3.27 8.03 25.08
CA ASP A 226 4.35 8.92 25.53
C ASP A 226 3.99 10.41 25.40
N LYS A 227 3.13 10.80 24.45
CA LYS A 227 2.64 12.19 24.26
C LYS A 227 1.56 12.61 25.25
N GLY A 228 0.71 11.68 25.70
CA GLY A 228 -0.39 11.98 26.62
C GLY A 228 -1.55 10.99 26.51
N PRO A 229 -2.47 10.94 27.49
CA PRO A 229 -3.63 10.03 27.50
C PRO A 229 -4.54 10.15 26.27
N GLU A 230 -4.64 11.35 25.70
CA GLU A 230 -5.42 11.65 24.49
C GLU A 230 -4.91 10.94 23.23
N TYR A 231 -3.65 10.51 23.22
CA TYR A 231 -3.03 9.75 22.13
C TYR A 231 -2.96 8.24 22.41
N GLU A 232 -3.51 7.76 23.52
CA GLU A 232 -3.59 6.33 23.80
C GLU A 232 -4.65 5.65 22.93
N ARG A 233 -4.31 4.51 22.35
CA ARG A 233 -5.23 3.70 21.53
C ARG A 233 -5.11 2.24 21.93
N PRO A 234 -6.22 1.48 21.94
CA PRO A 234 -6.17 0.06 22.23
C PRO A 234 -5.34 -0.68 21.17
N VAL A 235 -4.66 -1.74 21.59
CA VAL A 235 -4.01 -2.67 20.66
C VAL A 235 -5.08 -3.48 19.95
N LEU A 236 -5.05 -3.50 18.62
CA LEU A 236 -6.00 -4.28 17.82
C LEU A 236 -5.35 -5.56 17.30
N GLY A 237 -6.02 -6.68 17.57
CA GLY A 237 -5.56 -8.04 17.31
C GLY A 237 -4.94 -8.70 18.54
N GLY A 238 -5.15 -10.02 18.67
CA GLY A 238 -4.60 -10.81 19.77
C GLY A 238 -5.47 -10.90 21.02
N SER A 239 -6.65 -10.28 21.02
CA SER A 239 -7.67 -10.40 22.06
C SER A 239 -9.05 -10.67 21.46
N GLN A 240 -9.97 -11.20 22.27
CA GLN A 240 -11.39 -11.36 21.92
C GLN A 240 -12.15 -10.04 21.95
N GLU A 241 -11.68 -9.08 22.74
CA GLU A 241 -12.28 -7.75 22.85
C GLU A 241 -12.10 -6.95 21.56
N HIS A 242 -10.86 -6.94 21.04
CA HIS A 242 -10.46 -6.22 19.81
C HIS A 242 -9.80 -7.18 18.81
N PRO A 243 -10.53 -8.14 18.22
CA PRO A 243 -9.99 -8.98 17.18
C PRO A 243 -9.70 -8.12 15.94
N TYR A 244 -8.59 -8.41 15.25
CA TYR A 244 -8.21 -7.66 14.05
C TYR A 244 -7.24 -8.45 13.17
N PRO A 245 -7.22 -8.21 11.84
CA PRO A 245 -6.15 -8.67 10.97
C PRO A 245 -4.76 -8.26 11.48
N ARG A 246 -3.73 -9.02 11.10
CA ARG A 246 -2.34 -8.67 11.40
C ARG A 246 -1.80 -7.73 10.32
N ARG A 247 -0.85 -6.89 10.71
CA ARG A 247 -0.06 -6.03 9.81
C ARG A 247 1.37 -6.53 9.66
N GLY A 248 2.13 -5.93 8.75
CA GLY A 248 3.56 -6.15 8.62
C GLY A 248 4.35 -5.71 9.86
N ARG A 249 5.14 -6.62 10.43
CA ARG A 249 6.06 -6.35 11.54
C ARG A 249 7.10 -5.31 11.14
N THR A 250 7.39 -4.40 12.06
CA THR A 250 8.41 -3.35 11.91
C THR A 250 9.51 -3.48 12.97
N GLY A 251 9.14 -3.89 14.19
CA GLY A 251 10.08 -4.26 15.24
C GLY A 251 10.76 -3.07 15.92
N ARG A 252 10.20 -1.85 15.80
CA ARG A 252 10.67 -0.70 16.58
C ARG A 252 10.48 -0.98 18.06
N LYS A 253 11.23 -0.25 18.88
CA LYS A 253 11.18 -0.41 20.34
C LYS A 253 9.78 -0.08 20.87
N PRO A 254 9.35 -0.67 21.99
CA PRO A 254 8.15 -0.23 22.68
C PRO A 254 8.22 1.24 23.13
N THR A 255 7.07 1.85 23.37
CA THR A 255 6.98 3.17 24.01
C THR A 255 7.46 3.11 25.47
N LYS A 256 7.79 4.25 26.06
CA LYS A 256 8.24 4.29 27.46
C LYS A 256 7.10 4.06 28.45
N LYS A 257 5.90 4.59 28.15
CA LYS A 257 4.74 4.48 29.04
C LYS A 257 3.96 3.19 28.90
N ASP A 258 3.88 2.60 27.70
CA ASP A 258 3.19 1.32 27.46
C ASP A 258 4.09 0.34 26.69
N PRO A 259 4.57 -0.75 27.32
CA PRO A 259 5.40 -1.75 26.66
C PRO A 259 4.64 -2.56 25.61
N LYS A 260 3.30 -2.52 25.59
CA LYS A 260 2.48 -3.18 24.56
C LYS A 260 2.37 -2.33 23.29
N CYS A 261 2.62 -1.02 23.37
CA CYS A 261 2.58 -0.09 22.23
C CYS A 261 3.96 0.05 21.58
N GLU A 262 4.02 -0.09 20.25
CA GLU A 262 5.25 0.13 19.48
C GLU A 262 5.50 1.63 19.28
N SER A 263 6.72 2.09 19.49
CA SER A 263 7.10 3.48 19.27
C SER A 263 6.89 3.91 17.81
N ARG A 264 6.57 5.19 17.62
CA ARG A 264 6.29 5.77 16.31
C ARG A 264 7.44 6.60 15.78
N LEU A 265 7.50 6.73 14.46
CA LEU A 265 8.37 7.70 13.81
C LEU A 265 7.84 9.12 14.02
N ALA A 266 8.71 10.11 13.86
CA ALA A 266 8.29 11.51 13.80
C ALA A 266 7.21 11.68 12.70
N LEU A 267 6.25 12.58 12.91
CA LEU A 267 5.03 12.66 12.09
C LEU A 267 5.31 12.78 10.58
N LEU A 268 6.36 13.51 10.21
CA LEU A 268 6.75 13.76 8.82
C LEU A 268 7.81 12.78 8.29
N ASN A 269 8.24 11.84 9.12
CA ASN A 269 9.09 10.74 8.69
C ASN A 269 8.20 9.60 8.17
N LEU A 270 8.20 9.43 6.85
CA LEU A 270 7.43 8.40 6.14
C LEU A 270 8.23 7.12 5.89
N ASP A 271 9.44 7.00 6.46
CA ASP A 271 10.28 5.82 6.35
C ASP A 271 9.88 4.68 7.28
N ILE A 272 8.58 4.40 7.35
CA ILE A 272 8.08 3.21 8.02
C ILE A 272 8.54 1.97 7.25
N TYR A 273 9.04 0.97 7.98
CA TYR A 273 9.54 -0.25 7.36
C TYR A 273 8.41 -1.02 6.69
N VAL A 274 8.71 -1.45 5.47
CA VAL A 274 8.08 -2.57 4.76
C VAL A 274 9.21 -3.37 4.09
N PRO A 275 9.03 -4.66 3.78
CA PRO A 275 10.00 -5.41 3.01
C PRO A 275 10.41 -4.63 1.77
N ARG A 276 11.72 -4.55 1.50
CA ARG A 276 12.26 -3.56 0.57
C ARG A 276 11.57 -3.51 -0.80
N ASP A 277 11.21 -4.67 -1.34
CA ASP A 277 10.62 -4.80 -2.67
C ASP A 277 9.13 -4.42 -2.72
N GLU A 278 8.48 -4.22 -1.56
CA GLU A 278 7.10 -3.70 -1.44
C GLU A 278 7.03 -2.16 -1.49
N ARG A 279 8.16 -1.47 -1.33
CA ARG A 279 8.18 0.00 -1.35
C ARG A 279 7.81 0.52 -2.74
N PHE A 280 7.01 1.58 -2.76
CA PHE A 280 6.65 2.25 -4.01
C PHE A 280 7.88 2.64 -4.83
N GLY A 281 7.73 2.56 -6.15
CA GLY A 281 8.64 3.27 -7.05
C GLY A 281 8.58 4.79 -6.85
N HIS A 282 9.64 5.49 -7.23
CA HIS A 282 9.79 6.93 -7.00
C HIS A 282 8.63 7.78 -7.56
N VAL A 283 8.09 7.43 -8.74
CA VAL A 283 6.97 8.17 -9.36
C VAL A 283 5.71 8.04 -8.51
N LYS A 284 5.29 6.81 -8.19
CA LYS A 284 4.11 6.55 -7.36
C LYS A 284 4.25 7.18 -5.96
N PHE A 285 5.44 7.16 -5.38
CA PHE A 285 5.69 7.81 -4.10
C PHE A 285 5.58 9.34 -4.19
N SER A 286 6.11 9.94 -5.26
CA SER A 286 5.96 11.38 -5.52
C SER A 286 4.49 11.79 -5.68
N ASP A 287 3.70 11.02 -6.44
CA ASP A 287 2.24 11.25 -6.57
C ASP A 287 1.54 11.16 -5.21
N PHE A 288 1.83 10.10 -4.43
CA PHE A 288 1.31 9.95 -3.06
C PHE A 288 1.68 11.15 -2.18
N LEU A 289 2.95 11.58 -2.18
CA LEU A 289 3.40 12.72 -1.39
C LEU A 289 2.68 14.00 -1.81
N ALA A 290 2.50 14.25 -3.10
CA ALA A 290 1.81 15.43 -3.59
C ALA A 290 0.36 15.51 -3.06
N TYR A 291 -0.38 14.40 -3.09
CA TYR A 291 -1.76 14.36 -2.57
C TYR A 291 -1.82 14.36 -1.03
N ALA A 292 -1.01 13.53 -0.37
CA ALA A 292 -0.96 13.45 1.09
C ALA A 292 -0.60 14.81 1.71
N LEU A 293 0.28 15.56 1.07
CA LEU A 293 0.68 16.90 1.50
C LEU A 293 -0.41 17.95 1.28
N LYS A 294 -1.14 17.90 0.16
CA LYS A 294 -2.33 18.76 -0.04
C LYS A 294 -3.36 18.53 1.08
N SER A 295 -3.63 17.27 1.43
CA SER A 295 -4.56 16.91 2.51
C SER A 295 -4.03 17.27 3.90
N LEU A 296 -2.76 16.99 4.21
CA LEU A 296 -2.14 17.32 5.49
C LEU A 296 -2.06 18.82 5.71
N VAL A 297 -1.75 19.62 4.67
CA VAL A 297 -1.74 21.08 4.78
C VAL A 297 -3.12 21.61 5.13
N GLN A 298 -4.21 21.08 4.58
CA GLN A 298 -5.57 21.50 4.95
C GLN A 298 -5.97 21.07 6.36
N VAL A 299 -5.64 19.84 6.77
CA VAL A 299 -5.99 19.30 8.09
C VAL A 299 -5.17 19.94 9.21
N LEU A 300 -3.91 20.28 8.93
CA LEU A 300 -3.01 20.96 9.87
C LEU A 300 -3.04 22.49 9.72
N LEU A 301 -3.69 23.04 8.68
CA LEU A 301 -3.79 24.49 8.47
C LEU A 301 -4.32 25.16 9.73
N PRO A 302 -5.44 24.71 10.35
CA PRO A 302 -5.99 25.36 11.54
C PRO A 302 -5.04 25.35 12.75
N GLU A 303 -4.22 24.31 12.91
CA GLU A 303 -3.18 24.22 13.95
C GLU A 303 -1.95 25.10 13.63
N LEU A 304 -1.65 25.30 12.34
CA LEU A 304 -0.56 26.17 11.86
C LEU A 304 -0.98 27.65 11.79
N THR A 305 -2.26 27.94 11.58
CA THR A 305 -2.86 29.28 11.42
C THR A 305 -3.56 29.78 12.68
N SER A 306 -3.42 29.11 13.83
CA SER A 306 -4.01 29.51 15.12
C SER A 306 -3.48 30.85 15.69
N LEU A 307 -2.98 31.74 14.84
CA LEU A 307 -2.45 33.06 15.17
C LEU A 307 -3.23 34.23 14.55
N CYS A 308 -4.24 34.04 13.69
CA CYS A 308 -5.09 35.15 13.21
C CYS A 308 -6.54 34.69 12.88
N ASP A 309 -7.52 35.40 13.46
CA ASP A 309 -8.97 35.49 13.21
C ASP A 309 -9.93 34.29 13.39
N LYS A 310 -11.13 34.62 13.90
CA LYS A 310 -12.16 33.71 14.46
C LYS A 310 -13.19 33.15 13.46
N THR A 311 -13.13 33.49 12.18
CA THR A 311 -14.13 33.09 11.16
C THR A 311 -13.54 32.31 9.96
N ILE A 312 -12.31 31.81 10.05
CA ILE A 312 -11.60 31.17 8.91
C ILE A 312 -12.00 29.70 8.67
N ASN A 313 -12.80 29.07 9.54
CA ASN A 313 -12.96 27.60 9.58
C ASN A 313 -14.34 27.05 9.15
N GLU A 314 -15.23 27.86 8.57
CA GLU A 314 -16.57 27.42 8.15
C GLU A 314 -16.88 27.84 6.71
N PHE A 315 -17.78 27.11 6.04
CA PHE A 315 -18.33 27.48 4.74
C PHE A 315 -19.70 28.13 4.96
N ASP A 316 -19.87 29.38 4.52
CA ASP A 316 -21.13 30.11 4.66
C ASP A 316 -22.13 29.71 3.56
N THR A 317 -21.64 29.32 2.39
CA THR A 317 -22.45 28.98 1.23
C THR A 317 -21.93 27.75 0.49
N PHE A 318 -22.79 27.08 -0.28
CA PHE A 318 -22.35 26.04 -1.23
C PHE A 318 -21.40 26.60 -2.31
N GLY A 319 -21.45 27.90 -2.60
CA GLY A 319 -20.50 28.57 -3.48
C GLY A 319 -19.07 28.48 -2.95
N ASP A 320 -18.88 28.60 -1.63
CA ASP A 320 -17.56 28.53 -1.00
C ASP A 320 -16.94 27.13 -1.14
N VAL A 321 -17.77 26.08 -1.07
CA VAL A 321 -17.35 24.70 -1.33
C VAL A 321 -16.92 24.53 -2.80
N LEU A 322 -17.71 25.06 -3.75
CA LEU A 322 -17.40 24.98 -5.18
C LEU A 322 -16.11 25.73 -5.57
N ASN A 323 -15.82 26.84 -4.87
CA ASN A 323 -14.63 27.66 -5.11
C ASN A 323 -13.31 26.90 -4.88
N ILE A 324 -13.31 25.82 -4.08
CA ILE A 324 -12.16 24.93 -3.86
C ILE A 324 -11.69 24.29 -5.18
N TYR A 325 -12.62 24.01 -6.10
CA TYR A 325 -12.34 23.38 -7.39
C TYR A 325 -12.10 24.40 -8.52
N GLU A 326 -12.70 25.58 -8.43
CA GLU A 326 -12.69 26.59 -9.49
C GLU A 326 -11.55 27.62 -9.35
N GLY A 327 -11.41 28.20 -8.16
CA GLY A 327 -10.54 29.35 -7.91
C GLY A 327 -9.22 29.05 -7.20
N GLY A 328 -9.17 27.91 -6.49
CA GLY A 328 -8.12 27.58 -5.51
C GLY A 328 -8.26 28.40 -4.22
N VAL A 329 -7.77 27.88 -3.09
CA VAL A 329 -7.77 28.62 -1.82
C VAL A 329 -6.58 29.58 -1.79
N LYS A 330 -6.82 30.87 -1.53
CA LYS A 330 -5.72 31.84 -1.36
C LYS A 330 -4.83 31.42 -0.19
N LEU A 331 -3.55 31.25 -0.47
CA LEU A 331 -2.53 31.00 0.55
C LEU A 331 -2.53 32.07 1.64
N PRO A 332 -2.35 31.71 2.93
CA PRO A 332 -2.04 32.69 3.96
C PRO A 332 -0.71 33.42 3.65
N ASN A 333 -0.61 34.69 4.05
CA ASN A 333 0.52 35.58 3.78
C ASN A 333 1.90 34.99 4.19
N GLY A 334 2.99 35.53 3.64
CA GLY A 334 4.35 34.96 3.64
C GLY A 334 4.98 34.54 4.98
N GLN A 335 4.47 34.99 6.13
CA GLN A 335 4.93 34.52 7.45
C GLN A 335 4.49 33.08 7.76
N THR A 336 3.28 32.69 7.37
CA THR A 336 2.76 31.32 7.58
C THR A 336 3.45 30.33 6.65
N LEU A 337 3.71 30.73 5.40
CA LEU A 337 4.45 29.92 4.42
C LEU A 337 5.88 29.61 4.86
N ASN A 338 6.54 30.53 5.55
CA ASN A 338 7.89 30.32 6.08
C ASN A 338 7.91 29.33 7.26
N LYS A 339 6.88 29.30 8.12
CA LYS A 339 6.76 28.29 9.18
C LYS A 339 6.53 26.89 8.62
N ILE A 340 5.71 26.79 7.57
CA ILE A 340 5.47 25.56 6.80
C ILE A 340 6.79 25.03 6.20
N ARG A 341 7.61 25.91 5.60
CA ARG A 341 8.94 25.55 5.04
C ARG A 341 9.94 25.01 6.06
N GLN A 342 9.85 25.40 7.33
CA GLN A 342 10.79 24.97 8.37
C GLN A 342 10.46 23.59 8.94
N HIS A 343 9.21 23.14 8.81
CA HIS A 343 8.74 21.90 9.42
C HIS A 343 8.58 20.77 8.41
N ILE A 344 8.43 21.08 7.12
CA ILE A 344 8.22 20.09 6.06
C ILE A 344 9.57 19.66 5.45
N PRO A 345 9.85 18.35 5.31
CA PRO A 345 11.03 17.86 4.59
C PRO A 345 11.15 18.46 3.18
N TRP A 346 12.38 18.74 2.76
CA TRP A 346 12.64 19.43 1.48
C TRP A 346 12.08 18.67 0.27
N GLU A 347 12.04 17.35 0.35
CA GLU A 347 11.48 16.46 -0.67
C GLU A 347 9.97 16.68 -0.86
N LEU A 348 9.24 16.89 0.23
CA LEU A 348 7.81 17.22 0.24
C LEU A 348 7.59 18.66 -0.26
N LEU A 349 8.43 19.61 0.17
CA LEU A 349 8.36 21.00 -0.27
C LEU A 349 8.60 21.17 -1.77
N ARG A 350 9.48 20.36 -2.35
CA ARG A 350 9.80 20.42 -3.77
C ARG A 350 8.61 20.02 -4.65
N GLU A 351 7.82 19.03 -4.22
CA GLU A 351 6.59 18.66 -4.94
C GLU A 351 5.47 19.71 -4.80
N LEU A 352 5.43 20.47 -3.69
CA LEU A 352 4.57 21.66 -3.55
C LEU A 352 4.90 22.78 -4.55
N ILE A 353 6.17 22.89 -4.95
CA ILE A 353 6.65 23.94 -5.86
C ILE A 353 6.60 23.49 -7.33
N ARG A 354 6.60 22.17 -7.58
CA ARG A 354 6.54 21.58 -8.92
C ARG A 354 5.18 21.66 -9.60
N SER A 355 4.11 22.00 -8.89
CA SER A 355 2.81 22.27 -9.49
C SER A 355 2.83 23.61 -10.26
N ASP A 356 3.41 23.59 -11.45
CA ASP A 356 3.00 24.25 -12.69
C ASP A 356 2.73 25.77 -12.70
N GLY A 357 2.99 26.51 -11.62
CA GLY A 357 2.50 27.90 -11.52
C GLY A 357 0.96 28.00 -11.44
N GLU A 358 0.25 26.87 -11.28
CA GLU A 358 -1.17 26.87 -10.95
C GLU A 358 -1.38 27.37 -9.51
N ARG A 359 -2.49 28.06 -9.30
CA ARG A 359 -2.88 28.60 -8.00
C ARG A 359 -2.87 27.48 -6.96
N PHE A 360 -2.10 27.68 -5.89
CA PHE A 360 -1.99 26.78 -4.75
C PHE A 360 -3.39 26.27 -4.33
N LEU A 361 -3.52 24.95 -4.07
CA LEU A 361 -4.75 24.28 -3.62
C LEU A 361 -5.95 24.22 -4.60
N LYS A 362 -5.77 24.34 -5.92
CA LYS A 362 -6.85 23.96 -6.85
C LYS A 362 -7.01 22.43 -6.89
N PHE A 363 -8.19 21.93 -6.56
CA PHE A 363 -8.54 20.51 -6.69
C PHE A 363 -9.19 20.23 -8.04
N PRO A 364 -9.03 19.02 -8.60
CA PRO A 364 -9.81 18.63 -9.78
C PRO A 364 -11.30 18.66 -9.45
N MET A 365 -12.13 19.12 -10.40
CA MET A 365 -13.58 19.11 -10.26
C MET A 365 -14.08 17.66 -10.12
N PRO A 366 -14.83 17.30 -9.05
CA PRO A 366 -15.41 15.98 -8.90
C PRO A 366 -16.45 15.70 -9.99
N ASP A 367 -16.46 14.47 -10.52
CA ASP A 367 -17.35 14.07 -11.61
C ASP A 367 -18.84 14.26 -11.24
N VAL A 368 -19.22 14.01 -9.99
CA VAL A 368 -20.60 14.14 -9.49
C VAL A 368 -21.18 15.56 -9.59
N ILE A 369 -20.32 16.60 -9.62
CA ILE A 369 -20.75 18.01 -9.76
C ILE A 369 -20.32 18.65 -11.08
N LYS A 370 -19.62 17.90 -11.94
CA LYS A 370 -19.00 18.41 -13.16
C LYS A 370 -20.05 18.88 -14.18
N GLU A 371 -21.07 18.05 -14.41
CA GLU A 371 -22.15 18.35 -15.37
C GLU A 371 -23.31 19.11 -14.70
N ASN A 372 -23.62 18.80 -13.44
CA ASN A 372 -24.67 19.47 -12.68
C ASN A 372 -24.25 19.65 -11.21
N ARG A 373 -24.02 20.91 -10.82
CA ARG A 373 -23.54 21.31 -9.48
C ARG A 373 -24.52 21.00 -8.34
N SER A 374 -25.76 20.66 -8.66
CA SER A 374 -26.85 20.45 -7.70
C SER A 374 -27.44 19.05 -7.72
N ALA A 375 -27.04 18.18 -8.66
CA ALA A 375 -27.60 16.84 -8.82
C ALA A 375 -27.45 15.97 -7.56
N TRP A 376 -26.34 16.12 -6.83
CA TRP A 376 -26.08 15.44 -5.55
C TRP A 376 -27.17 15.68 -4.48
N ARG A 377 -27.99 16.72 -4.61
CA ARG A 377 -29.08 17.05 -3.68
C ARG A 377 -30.38 16.30 -3.98
N THR A 378 -30.50 15.69 -5.16
CA THR A 378 -31.72 15.01 -5.59
C THR A 378 -31.92 13.71 -4.81
N ASP A 379 -33.15 13.21 -4.76
CA ASP A 379 -33.46 11.93 -4.12
C ASP A 379 -33.03 10.76 -5.02
N GLU A 380 -33.10 10.97 -6.32
CA GLU A 380 -32.66 10.07 -7.37
C GLU A 380 -31.16 9.78 -7.25
N GLU A 381 -30.31 10.82 -7.14
CA GLU A 381 -28.87 10.63 -6.99
C GLU A 381 -28.52 9.97 -5.65
N PHE A 382 -29.20 10.36 -4.57
CA PHE A 382 -29.03 9.76 -3.25
C PHE A 382 -29.36 8.25 -3.26
N GLY A 383 -30.42 7.84 -3.94
CA GLY A 383 -30.74 6.42 -4.15
C GLY A 383 -29.75 5.72 -5.07
N ARG A 384 -29.38 6.35 -6.19
CA ARG A 384 -28.46 5.79 -7.21
C ARG A 384 -27.07 5.50 -6.65
N GLU A 385 -26.54 6.37 -5.79
CA GLU A 385 -25.22 6.20 -5.19
C GLU A 385 -25.12 4.92 -4.32
N MET A 386 -26.24 4.40 -3.81
CA MET A 386 -26.26 3.13 -3.06
C MET A 386 -25.97 1.89 -3.94
N LEU A 387 -26.08 2.02 -5.27
CA LEU A 387 -25.78 0.95 -6.24
C LEU A 387 -24.57 1.26 -7.12
N ALA A 388 -24.28 2.54 -7.35
CA ALA A 388 -23.28 2.98 -8.32
C ALA A 388 -22.52 4.24 -7.84
N GLY A 389 -22.43 4.45 -6.53
CA GLY A 389 -21.60 5.46 -5.88
C GLY A 389 -20.33 4.85 -5.27
N VAL A 390 -19.83 5.48 -4.21
CA VAL A 390 -18.57 5.07 -3.57
C VAL A 390 -18.71 3.81 -2.70
N ASN A 391 -19.91 3.52 -2.19
CA ASN A 391 -20.17 2.39 -1.29
C ASN A 391 -21.32 1.48 -1.75
N PRO A 392 -21.24 0.86 -2.94
CA PRO A 392 -22.36 0.15 -3.56
C PRO A 392 -22.59 -1.27 -3.01
N ILE A 393 -22.14 -1.56 -1.78
CA ILE A 393 -22.06 -2.91 -1.23
C ILE A 393 -22.81 -3.08 0.10
N ILE A 394 -23.58 -2.08 0.54
CA ILE A 394 -24.28 -2.13 1.84
C ILE A 394 -25.77 -2.33 1.71
N ILE A 395 -26.42 -1.74 0.70
CA ILE A 395 -27.87 -1.84 0.48
C ILE A 395 -28.33 -3.31 0.47
N ARG A 396 -29.48 -3.58 1.09
CA ARG A 396 -30.07 -4.92 1.23
C ARG A 396 -31.53 -4.92 0.88
N ARG A 397 -32.06 -6.06 0.45
CA ARG A 397 -33.50 -6.26 0.30
C ARG A 397 -34.15 -6.30 1.69
N LEU A 398 -35.23 -5.55 1.88
CA LEU A 398 -36.01 -5.59 3.10
C LEU A 398 -36.87 -6.86 3.12
N GLN A 399 -36.77 -7.65 4.18
CA GLN A 399 -37.48 -8.93 4.31
C GLN A 399 -38.70 -8.86 5.24
N GLU A 400 -38.69 -7.91 6.18
CA GLU A 400 -39.75 -7.72 7.17
C GLU A 400 -39.93 -6.24 7.48
N PHE A 401 -41.14 -5.86 7.89
CA PHE A 401 -41.48 -4.50 8.27
C PHE A 401 -42.26 -4.49 9.59
N PRO A 402 -41.94 -3.59 10.54
CA PRO A 402 -40.83 -2.64 10.51
C PRO A 402 -39.46 -3.36 10.58
N PRO A 403 -38.37 -2.75 10.09
CA PRO A 403 -37.03 -3.33 10.20
C PRO A 403 -36.65 -3.68 11.64
N SER A 404 -36.16 -4.90 11.88
CA SER A 404 -35.68 -5.35 13.19
C SER A 404 -34.19 -5.06 13.42
N SER A 405 -33.77 -5.06 14.68
CA SER A 405 -32.36 -4.99 15.08
C SER A 405 -31.83 -6.35 15.54
N LYS A 406 -30.54 -6.59 15.29
CA LYS A 406 -29.80 -7.78 15.75
C LYS A 406 -28.99 -7.53 17.03
N LEU A 407 -29.05 -6.33 17.60
CA LEU A 407 -28.43 -6.03 18.89
C LEU A 407 -29.10 -6.83 20.01
N ASP A 408 -28.33 -7.25 21.02
CA ASP A 408 -28.88 -8.01 22.16
C ASP A 408 -29.91 -7.15 22.92
N PRO A 409 -31.20 -7.53 22.94
CA PRO A 409 -32.23 -6.77 23.64
C PRO A 409 -31.98 -6.66 25.15
N LYS A 410 -31.19 -7.55 25.75
CA LYS A 410 -30.83 -7.47 27.17
C LYS A 410 -29.83 -6.34 27.45
N GLU A 411 -28.98 -6.03 26.50
CA GLU A 411 -27.96 -4.97 26.61
C GLU A 411 -28.47 -3.63 26.07
N TYR A 412 -29.22 -3.67 24.96
CA TYR A 412 -29.64 -2.49 24.20
C TYR A 412 -31.16 -2.23 24.24
N GLY A 413 -31.97 -3.02 24.93
CA GLY A 413 -33.43 -2.83 24.94
C GLY A 413 -34.07 -3.03 23.56
N ASN A 414 -35.25 -2.44 23.33
CA ASN A 414 -35.91 -2.50 22.02
C ASN A 414 -35.21 -1.56 21.03
N GLN A 415 -34.64 -2.15 19.97
CA GLN A 415 -33.88 -1.47 18.92
C GLN A 415 -34.53 -1.58 17.53
N ASN A 416 -35.74 -2.14 17.47
CA ASN A 416 -36.52 -2.24 16.23
C ASN A 416 -36.92 -0.84 15.75
N SER A 417 -37.05 -0.70 14.43
CA SER A 417 -37.33 0.58 13.78
C SER A 417 -38.68 1.16 14.22
N SER A 418 -38.74 2.49 14.34
CA SER A 418 -39.98 3.23 14.61
C SER A 418 -40.71 3.68 13.33
N ILE A 419 -40.21 3.30 12.14
CA ILE A 419 -40.90 3.57 10.88
C ILE A 419 -42.20 2.77 10.83
N ARG A 420 -43.33 3.46 10.62
CA ARG A 420 -44.66 2.90 10.48
C ARG A 420 -45.13 3.04 9.04
N GLU A 421 -46.09 2.22 8.63
CA GLU A 421 -46.63 2.24 7.26
C GLU A 421 -47.19 3.62 6.88
N GLU A 422 -47.84 4.31 7.84
CA GLU A 422 -48.36 5.67 7.67
C GLU A 422 -47.30 6.70 7.27
N HIS A 423 -46.02 6.49 7.63
CA HIS A 423 -44.94 7.39 7.23
C HIS A 423 -44.61 7.27 5.75
N ILE A 424 -44.75 6.08 5.16
CA ILE A 424 -44.27 5.79 3.80
C ILE A 424 -45.40 5.63 2.78
N ALA A 425 -46.65 5.40 3.22
CA ALA A 425 -47.78 5.06 2.35
C ALA A 425 -47.96 6.00 1.15
N THR A 426 -47.78 7.32 1.33
CA THR A 426 -47.92 8.31 0.25
C THR A 426 -46.83 8.23 -0.82
N TYR A 427 -45.71 7.58 -0.53
CA TYR A 427 -44.53 7.51 -1.42
C TYR A 427 -44.38 6.15 -2.11
N MET A 428 -45.24 5.18 -1.79
CA MET A 428 -45.18 3.78 -2.24
C MET A 428 -45.71 3.51 -3.66
N ASN A 429 -46.01 4.56 -4.43
CA ASN A 429 -46.55 4.45 -5.79
C ASN A 429 -47.81 3.55 -5.89
N GLY A 430 -48.64 3.55 -4.84
CA GLY A 430 -49.87 2.76 -4.76
C GLY A 430 -49.71 1.33 -4.24
N LEU A 431 -48.49 0.86 -3.96
CA LEU A 431 -48.23 -0.45 -3.36
C LEU A 431 -48.46 -0.41 -1.84
N THR A 432 -48.93 -1.52 -1.28
CA THR A 432 -48.82 -1.77 0.17
C THR A 432 -47.39 -2.24 0.52
N VAL A 433 -47.02 -2.16 1.81
CA VAL A 433 -45.72 -2.68 2.28
C VAL A 433 -45.59 -4.17 1.99
N ASP A 434 -46.61 -4.95 2.28
CA ASP A 434 -46.62 -6.39 2.03
C ASP A 434 -46.43 -6.73 0.55
N GLN A 435 -47.13 -6.02 -0.35
CA GLN A 435 -46.95 -6.19 -1.81
C GLN A 435 -45.52 -5.87 -2.22
N ALA A 436 -44.97 -4.75 -1.75
CA ALA A 436 -43.63 -4.33 -2.12
C ALA A 436 -42.53 -5.26 -1.57
N ILE A 437 -42.73 -5.90 -0.40
CA ILE A 437 -41.83 -6.95 0.10
C ILE A 437 -41.95 -8.22 -0.77
N GLN A 438 -43.17 -8.68 -1.05
CA GLN A 438 -43.42 -9.88 -1.86
C GLN A 438 -42.84 -9.74 -3.28
N ASP A 439 -42.97 -8.55 -3.87
CA ASP A 439 -42.45 -8.22 -5.19
C ASP A 439 -40.95 -7.89 -5.20
N ASN A 440 -40.26 -7.96 -4.04
CA ASN A 440 -38.84 -7.63 -3.88
C ASN A 440 -38.49 -6.18 -4.26
N LYS A 441 -39.40 -5.24 -4.01
CA LYS A 441 -39.27 -3.82 -4.33
C LYS A 441 -38.83 -2.94 -3.16
N LEU A 442 -38.87 -3.44 -1.92
CA LEU A 442 -38.36 -2.69 -0.76
C LEU A 442 -36.92 -3.06 -0.41
N PHE A 443 -36.11 -2.02 -0.22
CA PHE A 443 -34.71 -2.10 0.15
C PHE A 443 -34.42 -1.21 1.36
N ILE A 444 -33.30 -1.49 2.02
CA ILE A 444 -32.84 -0.74 3.17
C ILE A 444 -31.32 -0.52 3.14
N LEU A 445 -30.91 0.70 3.47
CA LEU A 445 -29.54 1.00 3.89
C LEU A 445 -29.54 1.12 5.41
N ASP A 446 -29.04 0.08 6.08
CA ASP A 446 -29.10 -0.04 7.55
C ASP A 446 -27.71 0.05 8.18
N HIS A 447 -27.42 1.20 8.80
CA HIS A 447 -26.22 1.45 9.59
C HIS A 447 -26.48 1.38 11.09
N HIS A 448 -27.73 1.14 11.52
CA HIS A 448 -28.15 1.33 12.88
C HIS A 448 -27.37 0.48 13.87
N ASP A 449 -27.31 -0.83 13.64
CA ASP A 449 -26.66 -1.78 14.55
C ASP A 449 -25.14 -1.61 14.59
N ALA A 450 -24.54 -1.11 13.51
CA ALA A 450 -23.12 -0.79 13.47
C ALA A 450 -22.79 0.46 14.28
N MET A 451 -23.68 1.46 14.27
CA MET A 451 -23.47 2.75 14.92
C MET A 451 -23.86 2.77 16.39
N MET A 452 -25.01 2.16 16.74
CA MET A 452 -25.65 2.29 18.04
C MET A 452 -24.69 2.03 19.22
N PRO A 453 -23.85 0.96 19.24
CA PRO A 453 -22.92 0.72 20.36
C PRO A 453 -21.91 1.86 20.59
N PHE A 454 -21.58 2.62 19.55
CA PHE A 454 -20.56 3.67 19.59
C PHE A 454 -21.13 5.08 19.72
N LEU A 455 -22.44 5.28 19.57
CA LEU A 455 -23.04 6.63 19.52
C LEU A 455 -22.74 7.49 20.73
N THR A 456 -22.82 6.95 21.96
CA THR A 456 -22.53 7.73 23.17
C THR A 456 -21.07 8.20 23.19
N LYS A 457 -20.14 7.33 22.78
CA LYS A 457 -18.70 7.66 22.70
C LYS A 457 -18.47 8.74 21.64
N ILE A 458 -18.99 8.54 20.44
CA ILE A 458 -18.82 9.46 19.31
C ILE A 458 -19.43 10.83 19.63
N ASN A 459 -20.66 10.87 20.15
CA ASN A 459 -21.36 12.12 20.48
C ASN A 459 -20.76 12.84 21.70
N SER A 460 -19.90 12.19 22.49
CA SER A 460 -19.10 12.86 23.54
C SER A 460 -17.95 13.71 22.97
N THR A 461 -17.62 13.54 21.69
CA THR A 461 -16.62 14.37 21.00
C THR A 461 -17.25 15.66 20.47
N THR A 462 -16.48 16.45 19.71
CA THR A 462 -17.02 17.61 18.97
C THR A 462 -18.02 17.20 17.89
N THR A 463 -18.00 15.94 17.46
CA THR A 463 -18.92 15.37 16.48
C THR A 463 -20.30 15.08 17.07
N LYS A 464 -21.35 15.16 16.23
CA LYS A 464 -22.71 14.68 16.54
C LYS A 464 -23.25 13.87 15.38
N THR A 465 -23.71 12.66 15.65
CA THR A 465 -24.28 11.75 14.66
C THR A 465 -25.43 10.92 15.24
N TYR A 466 -26.12 10.21 14.36
CA TYR A 466 -27.22 9.31 14.65
C TYR A 466 -26.89 7.91 14.11
N ALA A 467 -27.56 6.89 14.64
CA ALA A 467 -27.70 5.61 13.97
C ALA A 467 -28.80 5.75 12.92
N THR A 468 -28.49 5.44 11.66
CA THR A 468 -29.42 5.71 10.56
C THR A 468 -29.96 4.44 9.90
N ARG A 469 -31.24 4.47 9.53
CA ARG A 469 -31.86 3.53 8.58
C ARG A 469 -32.53 4.31 7.47
N THR A 470 -32.31 3.92 6.23
CA THR A 470 -32.97 4.52 5.06
C THR A 470 -33.78 3.45 4.35
N LEU A 471 -35.09 3.66 4.18
CA LEU A 471 -35.93 2.81 3.35
C LEU A 471 -35.98 3.32 1.92
N ILE A 472 -35.93 2.40 0.96
CA ILE A 472 -35.87 2.69 -0.47
C ILE A 472 -36.86 1.80 -1.21
N LEU A 473 -37.55 2.37 -2.19
CA LEU A 473 -38.40 1.66 -3.14
C LEU A 473 -37.70 1.53 -4.49
N LEU A 474 -37.74 0.33 -5.07
CA LEU A 474 -37.43 0.11 -6.48
C LEU A 474 -38.64 0.48 -7.34
N GLN A 475 -38.45 1.46 -8.22
CA GLN A 475 -39.47 1.95 -9.13
C GLN A 475 -39.57 1.08 -10.39
N GLU A 476 -40.69 1.19 -11.12
CA GLU A 476 -40.91 0.46 -12.38
C GLU A 476 -39.89 0.80 -13.48
N ASP A 477 -39.33 2.02 -13.44
CA ASP A 477 -38.28 2.46 -14.37
C ASP A 477 -36.88 1.95 -13.98
N GLY A 478 -36.77 1.18 -12.90
CA GLY A 478 -35.52 0.60 -12.38
C GLY A 478 -34.72 1.54 -11.47
N THR A 479 -35.21 2.75 -11.19
CA THR A 479 -34.54 3.69 -10.28
C THR A 479 -34.89 3.44 -8.81
N LEU A 480 -34.06 3.94 -7.90
CA LEU A 480 -34.25 3.83 -6.46
C LEU A 480 -34.79 5.14 -5.89
N LYS A 481 -35.92 5.07 -5.17
CA LYS A 481 -36.59 6.20 -4.54
C LYS A 481 -36.53 6.09 -3.01
N PRO A 482 -35.86 6.99 -2.29
CA PRO A 482 -35.88 6.99 -0.83
C PRO A 482 -37.30 7.30 -0.30
N LEU A 483 -37.73 6.57 0.72
CA LEU A 483 -39.07 6.66 1.32
C LEU A 483 -39.07 7.30 2.69
N ALA A 484 -38.07 6.98 3.51
CA ALA A 484 -37.94 7.48 4.87
C ALA A 484 -36.50 7.31 5.37
N ILE A 485 -36.09 8.21 6.27
CA ILE A 485 -34.84 8.11 7.04
C ILE A 485 -35.19 8.14 8.53
N GLU A 486 -34.80 7.09 9.25
CA GLU A 486 -34.85 7.04 10.70
C GLU A 486 -33.52 7.51 11.27
N LEU A 487 -33.57 8.49 12.20
CA LEU A 487 -32.43 8.95 12.97
C LEU A 487 -32.61 8.54 14.43
N SER A 488 -31.78 7.60 14.89
CA SER A 488 -31.87 6.99 16.22
C SER A 488 -30.72 7.45 17.13
N LEU A 489 -31.05 7.70 18.40
CA LEU A 489 -30.10 7.91 19.50
C LEU A 489 -30.31 6.86 20.60
N PRO A 490 -29.27 6.58 21.41
CA PRO A 490 -29.46 5.83 22.64
C PRO A 490 -30.44 6.57 23.55
N HIS A 491 -31.29 5.83 24.26
CA HIS A 491 -32.19 6.45 25.23
C HIS A 491 -31.40 7.22 26.32
N PRO A 492 -31.86 8.41 26.79
CA PRO A 492 -31.13 9.21 27.78
C PRO A 492 -30.84 8.50 29.11
N GLN A 493 -31.62 7.47 29.44
CA GLN A 493 -31.42 6.62 30.63
C GLN A 493 -30.43 5.46 30.41
N GLY A 494 -29.82 5.37 29.23
CA GLY A 494 -28.84 4.36 28.85
C GLY A 494 -29.37 3.34 27.84
N TYR A 495 -28.44 2.59 27.23
CA TYR A 495 -28.71 1.67 26.11
C TYR A 495 -29.81 0.65 26.38
N LYS A 496 -29.89 0.07 27.59
CA LYS A 496 -30.90 -0.94 27.96
C LYS A 496 -32.37 -0.50 27.80
N HIS A 497 -32.61 0.80 27.64
CA HIS A 497 -33.95 1.37 27.44
C HIS A 497 -34.35 1.52 25.96
N GLY A 498 -33.52 1.04 25.01
CA GLY A 498 -33.83 1.11 23.58
C GLY A 498 -33.31 2.37 22.90
N ALA A 499 -33.76 2.57 21.65
CA ALA A 499 -33.50 3.78 20.89
C ALA A 499 -34.63 4.82 21.05
N VAL A 500 -34.25 6.09 20.98
CA VAL A 500 -35.18 7.20 20.71
C VAL A 500 -34.97 7.64 19.27
N SER A 501 -35.96 7.38 18.42
CA SER A 501 -35.88 7.61 16.99
C SER A 501 -36.81 8.74 16.54
N LYS A 502 -36.40 9.46 15.49
CA LYS A 502 -37.28 10.32 14.68
C LYS A 502 -37.25 9.85 13.23
N VAL A 503 -38.41 9.86 12.58
CA VAL A 503 -38.56 9.46 11.18
C VAL A 503 -38.80 10.71 10.35
N PHE A 504 -38.05 10.83 9.26
CA PHE A 504 -38.14 11.91 8.29
C PHE A 504 -38.53 11.33 6.93
N THR A 505 -39.36 12.04 6.19
CA THR A 505 -39.88 11.61 4.89
C THR A 505 -39.58 12.67 3.83
N PRO A 506 -39.59 12.30 2.53
CA PRO A 506 -39.29 13.22 1.44
C PRO A 506 -40.14 14.49 1.47
N ALA A 507 -39.48 15.63 1.26
CA ALA A 507 -40.11 16.93 1.06
C ALA A 507 -39.25 17.78 0.12
N GLU A 508 -39.89 18.50 -0.81
CA GLU A 508 -39.17 19.29 -1.81
C GLU A 508 -38.98 20.75 -1.39
N ASN A 509 -39.93 21.31 -0.64
CA ASN A 509 -40.05 22.74 -0.42
C ASN A 509 -40.03 23.10 1.07
N GLY A 510 -39.73 24.38 1.35
CA GLY A 510 -39.84 24.95 2.69
C GLY A 510 -38.85 24.38 3.71
N THR A 511 -39.21 24.52 4.98
CA THR A 511 -38.42 24.04 6.11
C THR A 511 -38.33 22.52 6.10
N GLU A 512 -39.40 21.84 5.68
CA GLU A 512 -39.50 20.39 5.58
C GLU A 512 -38.49 19.85 4.56
N GLY A 513 -38.36 20.50 3.40
CA GLY A 513 -37.36 20.12 2.41
C GLY A 513 -35.93 20.31 2.91
N ALA A 514 -35.66 21.38 3.66
CA ALA A 514 -34.35 21.57 4.31
C ALA A 514 -34.06 20.48 5.37
N VAL A 515 -35.06 20.11 6.16
CA VAL A 515 -34.96 19.03 7.16
C VAL A 515 -34.73 17.66 6.48
N TRP A 516 -35.40 17.39 5.36
CA TRP A 516 -35.17 16.17 4.58
C TRP A 516 -33.73 16.10 4.05
N GLN A 517 -33.20 17.20 3.51
CA GLN A 517 -31.81 17.27 3.08
C GLN A 517 -30.82 17.02 4.23
N LEU A 518 -31.12 17.52 5.45
CA LEU A 518 -30.31 17.22 6.64
C LEU A 518 -30.39 15.74 7.03
N ALA A 519 -31.56 15.11 6.95
CA ALA A 519 -31.71 13.68 7.20
C ALA A 519 -30.87 12.85 6.23
N LYS A 520 -30.90 13.19 4.93
CA LYS A 520 -30.02 12.58 3.91
C LYS A 520 -28.54 12.80 4.22
N ALA A 521 -28.17 14.00 4.67
CA ALA A 521 -26.79 14.28 5.06
C ALA A 521 -26.32 13.39 6.23
N TYR A 522 -27.15 13.18 7.26
CA TYR A 522 -26.80 12.25 8.36
C TYR A 522 -26.68 10.79 7.90
N ALA A 523 -27.58 10.34 7.02
CA ALA A 523 -27.48 9.01 6.41
C ALA A 523 -26.20 8.86 5.58
N ALA A 524 -25.86 9.87 4.77
CA ALA A 524 -24.63 9.91 3.98
C ALA A 524 -23.36 9.99 4.85
N VAL A 525 -23.40 10.68 6.00
CA VAL A 525 -22.28 10.72 6.96
C VAL A 525 -22.03 9.34 7.57
N ASN A 526 -23.10 8.62 7.96
CA ASN A 526 -23.00 7.24 8.42
C ASN A 526 -22.39 6.35 7.33
N ASP A 527 -22.92 6.42 6.11
CA ASP A 527 -22.46 5.61 4.99
C ASP A 527 -21.01 5.91 4.61
N SER A 528 -20.62 7.18 4.55
CA SER A 528 -19.25 7.60 4.25
C SER A 528 -18.24 7.11 5.29
N GLY A 529 -18.56 7.20 6.58
CA GLY A 529 -17.67 6.69 7.62
C GLY A 529 -17.63 5.16 7.67
N TYR A 530 -18.76 4.48 7.43
CA TYR A 530 -18.80 3.03 7.29
C TYR A 530 -17.98 2.57 6.07
N HIS A 531 -18.17 3.23 4.93
CA HIS A 531 -17.40 3.01 3.71
C HIS A 531 -15.91 3.10 4.01
N GLN A 532 -15.46 4.24 4.54
CA GLN A 532 -14.03 4.50 4.69
C GLN A 532 -13.37 3.53 5.67
N LEU A 533 -14.04 3.18 6.77
CA LEU A 533 -13.48 2.32 7.82
C LEU A 533 -13.66 0.82 7.56
N ILE A 534 -14.79 0.44 6.97
CA ILE A 534 -15.23 -0.95 6.92
C ILE A 534 -15.13 -1.47 5.50
N SER A 535 -15.92 -0.93 4.57
CA SER A 535 -15.93 -1.36 3.17
C SER A 535 -14.55 -1.22 2.51
N HIS A 536 -13.87 -0.10 2.78
CA HIS A 536 -12.58 0.24 2.20
C HIS A 536 -11.44 -0.23 3.09
N TRP A 537 -11.20 0.39 4.25
CA TRP A 537 -10.03 0.07 5.06
C TRP A 537 -10.04 -1.39 5.58
N LEU A 538 -11.08 -1.83 6.28
CA LEU A 538 -11.10 -3.16 6.87
C LEU A 538 -11.14 -4.26 5.79
N ASN A 539 -12.16 -4.24 4.94
CA ASN A 539 -12.48 -5.33 4.02
C ASN A 539 -11.56 -5.39 2.79
N THR A 540 -10.73 -4.37 2.56
CA THR A 540 -9.68 -4.43 1.52
C THR A 540 -8.28 -4.34 2.14
N HIS A 541 -7.88 -3.18 2.66
CA HIS A 541 -6.52 -2.92 3.12
C HIS A 541 -6.08 -3.85 4.26
N ALA A 542 -6.83 -3.90 5.36
CA ALA A 542 -6.41 -4.61 6.56
C ALA A 542 -6.49 -6.14 6.38
N VAL A 543 -7.55 -6.66 5.75
CA VAL A 543 -7.71 -8.12 5.55
C VAL A 543 -6.77 -8.69 4.50
N ILE A 544 -6.35 -7.92 3.49
CA ILE A 544 -5.48 -8.45 2.43
C ILE A 544 -4.01 -8.55 2.87
N GLU A 545 -3.54 -7.67 3.76
CA GLU A 545 -2.14 -7.62 4.22
C GLU A 545 -1.64 -8.97 4.82
N PRO A 546 -2.40 -9.69 5.68
CA PRO A 546 -2.04 -11.04 6.11
C PRO A 546 -1.75 -12.03 4.98
N PHE A 547 -2.49 -11.95 3.86
CA PHE A 547 -2.27 -12.83 2.70
C PHE A 547 -0.99 -12.47 1.94
N VAL A 548 -0.64 -11.18 1.86
CA VAL A 548 0.64 -10.73 1.30
C VAL A 548 1.81 -11.30 2.11
N ILE A 549 1.71 -11.18 3.44
CA ILE A 549 2.72 -11.69 4.38
C ILE A 549 2.82 -13.21 4.28
N ALA A 550 1.68 -13.94 4.31
CA ALA A 550 1.66 -15.39 4.22
C ALA A 550 2.25 -15.92 2.91
N THR A 551 1.89 -15.28 1.79
CA THR A 551 2.37 -15.68 0.46
C THR A 551 3.88 -15.59 0.36
N ASN A 552 4.49 -14.47 0.77
CA ASN A 552 5.95 -14.29 0.74
C ASN A 552 6.68 -15.16 1.78
N ARG A 553 6.01 -15.56 2.87
CA ARG A 553 6.61 -16.42 3.91
C ARG A 553 6.58 -17.92 3.58
N GLN A 554 5.61 -18.37 2.79
CA GLN A 554 5.32 -19.80 2.62
C GLN A 554 5.39 -20.29 1.17
N LEU A 555 5.22 -19.39 0.19
CA LEU A 555 5.26 -19.76 -1.22
C LEU A 555 6.53 -19.19 -1.85
N SER A 556 7.44 -20.08 -2.27
CA SER A 556 8.62 -19.67 -3.04
C SER A 556 8.19 -18.96 -4.32
N VAL A 557 9.04 -18.05 -4.83
CA VAL A 557 8.88 -17.41 -6.14
C VAL A 557 8.70 -18.40 -7.31
N LEU A 558 9.13 -19.66 -7.12
CA LEU A 558 8.92 -20.76 -8.06
C LEU A 558 7.49 -21.32 -8.05
N HIS A 559 6.72 -21.09 -6.99
CA HIS A 559 5.41 -21.70 -6.78
C HIS A 559 4.36 -21.10 -7.73
N PRO A 560 3.52 -21.91 -8.39
CA PRO A 560 2.49 -21.39 -9.32
C PRO A 560 1.54 -20.39 -8.65
N ILE A 561 1.07 -20.70 -7.43
CA ILE A 561 0.19 -19.81 -6.67
C ILE A 561 0.89 -18.51 -6.24
N TYR A 562 2.21 -18.51 -5.98
CA TYR A 562 2.94 -17.26 -5.74
C TYR A 562 2.84 -16.36 -6.98
N LYS A 563 3.14 -16.92 -8.16
CA LYS A 563 3.09 -16.18 -9.43
C LYS A 563 1.69 -15.68 -9.77
N LEU A 564 0.66 -16.45 -9.42
CA LEU A 564 -0.74 -16.06 -9.58
C LEU A 564 -1.11 -14.87 -8.68
N LEU A 565 -0.73 -14.91 -7.40
CA LEU A 565 -1.18 -13.94 -6.41
C LEU A 565 -0.35 -12.66 -6.36
N GLN A 566 0.96 -12.73 -6.63
CA GLN A 566 1.89 -11.62 -6.46
C GLN A 566 1.46 -10.31 -7.16
N PRO A 567 0.92 -10.32 -8.39
CA PRO A 567 0.46 -9.09 -9.04
C PRO A 567 -0.66 -8.37 -8.29
N HIS A 568 -1.50 -9.11 -7.55
CA HIS A 568 -2.64 -8.58 -6.81
C HIS A 568 -2.26 -7.95 -5.46
N PHE A 569 -1.01 -8.10 -5.01
CA PHE A 569 -0.52 -7.56 -3.74
C PHE A 569 0.32 -6.30 -3.89
N ARG A 570 0.55 -5.90 -5.14
CA ARG A 570 1.43 -4.78 -5.47
C ARG A 570 1.02 -3.56 -4.66
N ASP A 571 2.01 -2.95 -4.00
CA ASP A 571 1.89 -1.69 -3.26
C ASP A 571 1.03 -1.75 -1.98
N THR A 572 0.36 -2.85 -1.66
CA THR A 572 -0.51 -2.99 -0.47
C THR A 572 0.23 -2.73 0.84
N MET A 573 1.35 -3.40 1.09
CA MET A 573 2.04 -3.27 2.39
C MET A 573 2.55 -1.84 2.61
N ASN A 574 3.04 -1.19 1.55
CA ASN A 574 3.56 0.17 1.65
C ASN A 574 2.45 1.20 1.88
N ILE A 575 1.32 1.11 1.16
CA ILE A 575 0.19 2.02 1.44
C ILE A 575 -0.36 1.82 2.85
N ASN A 576 -0.46 0.58 3.31
CA ASN A 576 -0.95 0.28 4.66
C ASN A 576 0.00 0.81 5.74
N ALA A 577 1.32 0.67 5.55
CA ALA A 577 2.30 1.22 6.48
C ALA A 577 2.21 2.75 6.55
N LEU A 578 2.09 3.43 5.41
CA LEU A 578 1.89 4.88 5.36
C LEU A 578 0.56 5.30 6.02
N ALA A 579 -0.51 4.53 5.83
CA ALA A 579 -1.80 4.76 6.48
C ALA A 579 -1.68 4.63 8.01
N ARG A 580 -0.95 3.63 8.54
CA ARG A 580 -0.66 3.54 9.97
C ARG A 580 0.17 4.73 10.48
N GLN A 581 1.01 5.32 9.64
CA GLN A 581 1.86 6.45 10.03
C GLN A 581 1.13 7.81 9.99
N THR A 582 0.14 8.00 9.11
CA THR A 582 -0.44 9.33 8.83
C THR A 582 -1.97 9.41 8.83
N LEU A 583 -2.65 8.31 8.53
CA LEU A 583 -4.10 8.30 8.29
C LEU A 583 -4.86 7.81 9.52
N ILE A 584 -4.61 6.58 9.95
CA ILE A 584 -5.42 5.86 10.97
C ILE A 584 -4.80 5.88 12.37
N ASN A 585 -3.73 6.65 12.57
CA ASN A 585 -3.11 6.81 13.88
C ASN A 585 -3.87 7.78 14.78
N ALA A 586 -3.53 7.77 16.07
CA ALA A 586 -3.99 8.77 17.02
C ALA A 586 -3.69 10.20 16.51
N GLY A 587 -4.73 11.01 16.34
CA GLY A 587 -4.65 12.36 15.80
C GLY A 587 -4.29 12.42 14.30
N GLY A 588 -4.37 11.31 13.58
CA GLY A 588 -4.18 11.23 12.13
C GLY A 588 -5.35 11.80 11.35
N VAL A 589 -5.24 11.79 10.02
CA VAL A 589 -6.24 12.40 9.12
C VAL A 589 -7.63 11.80 9.33
N LEU A 590 -7.74 10.48 9.48
CA LEU A 590 -9.04 9.81 9.63
C LEU A 590 -9.75 10.26 10.90
N GLU A 591 -9.06 10.28 12.04
CA GLU A 591 -9.67 10.66 13.33
C GLU A 591 -10.08 12.14 13.38
N ARG A 592 -9.51 12.99 12.51
CA ARG A 592 -9.83 14.41 12.44
C ARG A 592 -10.96 14.73 11.48
N THR A 593 -11.22 13.86 10.50
CA THR A 593 -12.10 14.17 9.37
C THR A 593 -13.33 13.26 9.28
N VAL A 594 -13.31 12.10 9.93
CA VAL A 594 -14.41 11.12 9.89
C VAL A 594 -15.08 11.05 11.27
N PHE A 595 -16.41 10.96 11.27
CA PHE A 595 -17.24 11.14 12.46
C PHE A 595 -16.85 10.27 13.70
N PRO A 596 -16.34 9.02 13.57
CA PRO A 596 -16.00 8.21 14.74
C PRO A 596 -14.81 8.75 15.55
N ALA A 597 -14.05 9.68 14.98
CA ALA A 597 -12.89 10.30 15.60
C ALA A 597 -11.93 9.26 16.21
N LYS A 598 -11.51 9.44 17.47
CA LYS A 598 -10.60 8.53 18.18
C LYS A 598 -11.14 7.10 18.40
N PHE A 599 -12.43 6.86 18.17
CA PHE A 599 -13.06 5.54 18.32
C PHE A 599 -13.12 4.76 16.99
N ALA A 600 -12.67 5.35 15.88
CA ALA A 600 -12.75 4.77 14.54
C ALA A 600 -12.17 3.35 14.44
N MET A 601 -10.96 3.17 14.94
CA MET A 601 -10.26 1.88 14.81
C MET A 601 -10.77 0.84 15.82
N GLU A 602 -11.29 1.27 16.97
CA GLU A 602 -12.01 0.41 17.92
C GLU A 602 -13.31 -0.13 17.28
N MET A 603 -14.05 0.75 16.61
CA MET A 603 -15.26 0.40 15.87
C MET A 603 -14.98 -0.58 14.73
N SER A 604 -13.91 -0.35 13.97
CA SER A 604 -13.45 -1.27 12.92
C SER A 604 -13.17 -2.67 13.51
N ALA A 605 -12.52 -2.76 14.67
CA ALA A 605 -12.25 -4.04 15.33
C ALA A 605 -13.51 -4.74 15.86
N ALA A 606 -14.49 -3.98 16.36
CA ALA A 606 -15.77 -4.56 16.78
C ALA A 606 -16.53 -5.16 15.59
N LEU A 607 -16.57 -4.45 14.45
CA LEU A 607 -17.25 -4.94 13.24
C LEU A 607 -16.51 -6.09 12.56
N TYR A 608 -15.19 -6.18 12.70
CA TYR A 608 -14.41 -7.33 12.22
C TYR A 608 -14.84 -8.67 12.86
N LYS A 609 -15.47 -8.67 14.04
CA LYS A 609 -16.03 -9.89 14.67
C LYS A 609 -17.00 -10.65 13.76
N ASN A 610 -17.69 -9.93 12.88
CA ASN A 610 -18.69 -10.48 11.97
C ASN A 610 -18.16 -10.64 10.54
N TRP A 611 -16.86 -10.37 10.30
CA TRP A 611 -16.27 -10.55 8.99
C TRP A 611 -16.08 -12.03 8.66
N VAL A 612 -16.55 -12.44 7.48
CA VAL A 612 -16.50 -13.82 7.01
C VAL A 612 -15.84 -13.84 5.65
N PHE A 613 -14.72 -14.59 5.53
CA PHE A 613 -13.92 -14.64 4.31
C PHE A 613 -14.71 -15.14 3.08
N THR A 614 -15.52 -16.19 3.25
CA THR A 614 -16.31 -16.77 2.16
C THR A 614 -17.42 -15.84 1.66
N ASP A 615 -17.91 -14.95 2.52
CA ASP A 615 -18.95 -13.99 2.17
C ASP A 615 -18.41 -12.84 1.31
N GLN A 616 -17.08 -12.70 1.17
CA GLN A 616 -16.48 -11.67 0.32
C GLN A 616 -16.56 -12.01 -1.18
N ALA A 617 -16.97 -13.23 -1.53
CA ALA A 617 -17.24 -13.58 -2.92
C ALA A 617 -18.50 -12.85 -3.40
N LEU A 618 -18.38 -12.05 -4.46
CA LEU A 618 -19.47 -11.19 -4.96
C LEU A 618 -20.82 -11.92 -5.11
N PRO A 619 -20.92 -13.14 -5.70
CA PRO A 619 -22.19 -13.85 -5.77
C PRO A 619 -22.79 -14.19 -4.40
N VAL A 620 -21.95 -14.52 -3.41
CA VAL A 620 -22.39 -14.86 -2.06
C VAL A 620 -22.84 -13.61 -1.31
N ASP A 621 -22.09 -12.52 -1.44
CA ASP A 621 -22.45 -11.22 -0.86
C ASP A 621 -23.81 -10.72 -1.39
N LEU A 622 -24.02 -10.79 -2.71
CA LEU A 622 -25.27 -10.36 -3.35
C LEU A 622 -26.48 -11.21 -2.93
N VAL A 623 -26.29 -12.50 -2.65
CA VAL A 623 -27.38 -13.38 -2.15
C VAL A 623 -27.66 -13.13 -0.66
N LYS A 624 -26.62 -12.76 0.10
CA LYS A 624 -26.72 -12.49 1.53
C LYS A 624 -27.43 -11.17 1.82
N ARG A 625 -27.21 -10.16 0.98
CA ARG A 625 -27.87 -8.85 1.04
C ARG A 625 -29.21 -8.87 0.31
#